data_AF-A0A379GD78-F1
#
_entry.id   AF-A0A379GD78-F1
#
_cell.length_a   1.000
_cell.length_b   1.000
_cell.length_c   1.000
_cell.angle_alpha   90.00
_cell.angle_beta   90.00
_cell.angle_gamma   90.00
#
_symmetry.space_group_name_H-M   'P 1'
#
loop_
_entity.id
_entity.type
_entity.pdbx_description
1 polymer ?
#
loop_
_entity_poly.entity_id
_entity_poly.type
_entity_poly.pdbx_seq_one_letter_code
_entity_poly.pdbx_strand_id
1 'polypeptide(L)'
;MHYARHDGEDEEVAVALKEQYQPRFAGDALPSNPVASAVAIAEKMDTLAGIFGIGQHPKGDKDPFALRRAALGVLRIIVEQDLPLDIEELTQEAARLYGDKLTNKNVVSDVVEFMLGRFRAWYQELGYSIDTIQAVLARRPTQPADFNARVKAVTYFRTLEEAAALAEANKRVSNILAKSADVKLNDKVLASVLKAPEEVQLAANLSVLQDKLAPLFAERKYQEALVELASLRDVVNNFFDKVMVMDKDEEIRVNRLTMLHELRELFLKVADISVLQ
;
A
#
# COMPACT_ATOMS: atom_id res chain seq x y z
N MET A 1 -36.27 -5.02 1.44
CA MET A 1 -36.56 -6.37 1.99
C MET A 1 -38.04 -6.73 1.99
N HIS A 2 -38.92 -6.12 2.81
CA HIS A 2 -40.33 -6.55 2.91
C HIS A 2 -41.05 -6.54 1.55
N TYR A 3 -40.97 -5.44 0.80
CA TYR A 3 -41.59 -5.34 -0.52
C TYR A 3 -40.97 -6.30 -1.53
N ALA A 4 -39.65 -6.35 -1.64
CA ALA A 4 -38.96 -7.30 -2.54
C ALA A 4 -39.37 -8.77 -2.28
N ARG A 5 -39.46 -9.20 -1.01
CA ARG A 5 -39.96 -10.54 -0.66
C ARG A 5 -41.42 -10.73 -1.03
N HIS A 6 -42.25 -9.71 -0.80
CA HIS A 6 -43.66 -9.74 -1.16
C HIS A 6 -43.85 -9.84 -2.69
N ASP A 7 -42.96 -9.21 -3.46
CA ASP A 7 -42.96 -9.23 -4.93
C ASP A 7 -42.33 -10.50 -5.52
N GLY A 8 -41.85 -11.42 -4.66
CA GLY A 8 -41.29 -12.71 -5.07
C GLY A 8 -39.86 -12.65 -5.60
N GLU A 9 -39.13 -11.56 -5.31
CA GLU A 9 -37.71 -11.43 -5.62
C GLU A 9 -36.87 -12.47 -4.87
N ASP A 10 -35.69 -12.76 -5.40
CA ASP A 10 -34.72 -13.62 -4.73
C ASP A 10 -34.35 -13.07 -3.34
N GLU A 11 -34.13 -13.97 -2.37
CA GLU A 11 -33.79 -13.61 -1.01
C GLU A 11 -32.49 -12.79 -0.93
N GLU A 12 -31.49 -13.09 -1.77
CA GLU A 12 -30.24 -12.33 -1.81
C GLU A 12 -30.48 -10.87 -2.24
N VAL A 13 -31.40 -10.65 -3.20
CA VAL A 13 -31.80 -9.30 -3.65
C VAL A 13 -32.55 -8.56 -2.54
N ALA A 14 -33.48 -9.24 -1.87
CA ALA A 14 -34.23 -8.64 -0.77
C ALA A 14 -33.34 -8.22 0.40
N VAL A 15 -32.31 -9.02 0.70
CA VAL A 15 -31.26 -8.72 1.71
C VAL A 15 -30.40 -7.56 1.24
N ALA A 16 -29.90 -7.56 0.00
CA ALA A 16 -29.07 -6.50 -0.55
C ALA A 16 -29.76 -5.13 -0.46
N LEU A 17 -31.05 -5.05 -0.78
CA LEU A 17 -31.84 -3.81 -0.65
C LEU A 17 -31.92 -3.26 0.79
N LYS A 18 -31.81 -4.13 1.80
CA LYS A 18 -31.77 -3.71 3.21
C LYS A 18 -30.35 -3.31 3.62
N GLU A 19 -29.36 -4.05 3.15
CA GLU A 19 -27.97 -3.96 3.60
C GLU A 19 -27.11 -3.00 2.76
N GLN A 20 -27.61 -2.45 1.64
CA GLN A 20 -26.89 -1.48 0.80
C GLN A 20 -26.36 -0.24 1.57
N TYR A 21 -27.05 0.15 2.65
CA TYR A 21 -26.62 1.27 3.50
C TYR A 21 -25.53 0.90 4.52
N GLN A 22 -25.20 -0.39 4.67
CA GLN A 22 -24.16 -0.85 5.59
C GLN A 22 -22.76 -0.68 5.01
N PRO A 23 -21.74 -0.50 5.87
CA PRO A 23 -21.87 -0.06 7.26
C PRO A 23 -22.30 1.42 7.33
N ARG A 24 -23.24 1.77 8.24
CA ARG A 24 -23.81 3.13 8.34
C ARG A 24 -22.96 4.08 9.20
N PHE A 25 -22.16 3.52 10.10
CA PHE A 25 -21.28 4.22 11.02
C PHE A 25 -20.08 3.33 11.39
N ALA A 26 -19.08 3.91 12.06
CA ALA A 26 -17.90 3.18 12.49
C ALA A 26 -18.28 2.04 13.46
N GLY A 27 -17.87 0.81 13.17
CA GLY A 27 -18.24 -0.37 13.95
C GLY A 27 -19.61 -0.99 13.64
N ASP A 28 -20.39 -0.44 12.70
CA ASP A 28 -21.62 -1.09 12.23
C ASP A 28 -21.29 -2.41 11.50
N ALA A 29 -22.29 -3.30 11.42
CA ALA A 29 -22.18 -4.56 10.71
C ALA A 29 -21.90 -4.34 9.22
N LEU A 30 -21.17 -5.28 8.61
CA LEU A 30 -20.96 -5.33 7.17
C LEU A 30 -22.12 -6.07 6.48
N PRO A 31 -22.33 -5.84 5.18
CA PRO A 31 -23.26 -6.63 4.39
C PRO A 31 -22.94 -8.13 4.50
N SER A 32 -23.99 -8.95 4.59
CA SER A 32 -23.90 -10.35 4.98
C SER A 32 -23.51 -11.30 3.83
N ASN A 33 -23.65 -10.86 2.58
CA ASN A 33 -23.40 -11.67 1.40
C ASN A 33 -22.77 -10.83 0.25
N PRO A 34 -22.19 -11.47 -0.78
CA PRO A 34 -21.51 -10.77 -1.87
C PRO A 34 -22.40 -9.83 -2.67
N VAL A 35 -23.67 -10.16 -2.89
CA VAL A 35 -24.62 -9.31 -3.63
C VAL A 35 -24.88 -8.03 -2.84
N ALA A 36 -25.11 -8.15 -1.53
CA ALA A 36 -25.28 -7.02 -0.63
C ALA A 36 -24.00 -6.16 -0.54
N SER A 37 -22.82 -6.77 -0.48
CA SER A 37 -21.54 -6.05 -0.52
C SER A 37 -21.34 -5.29 -1.83
N ALA A 38 -21.68 -5.89 -2.98
CA ALA A 38 -21.57 -5.25 -4.28
C ALA A 38 -22.44 -4.01 -4.38
N VAL A 39 -23.72 -4.10 -3.99
CA VAL A 39 -24.64 -2.95 -4.00
C VAL A 39 -24.19 -1.88 -3.00
N ALA A 40 -23.76 -2.28 -1.80
CA ALA A 40 -23.28 -1.36 -0.78
C ALA A 40 -22.01 -0.59 -1.19
N ILE A 41 -21.10 -1.23 -1.92
CA ILE A 41 -19.91 -0.58 -2.50
C ILE A 41 -20.35 0.35 -3.64
N ALA A 42 -21.16 -0.13 -4.58
CA ALA A 42 -21.60 0.64 -5.75
C ALA A 42 -22.27 1.96 -5.34
N GLU A 43 -23.22 1.93 -4.40
CA GLU A 43 -23.92 3.12 -3.89
C GLU A 43 -22.95 4.16 -3.28
N LYS A 44 -21.95 3.69 -2.53
CA LYS A 44 -20.97 4.57 -1.88
C LYS A 44 -19.97 5.13 -2.88
N MET A 45 -19.53 4.32 -3.85
CA MET A 45 -18.64 4.78 -4.92
C MET A 45 -19.33 5.77 -5.85
N ASP A 46 -20.61 5.55 -6.17
CA ASP A 46 -21.43 6.50 -6.93
C ASP A 46 -21.54 7.85 -6.19
N THR A 47 -21.86 7.81 -4.90
CA THR A 47 -21.91 9.02 -4.06
C THR A 47 -20.56 9.75 -4.01
N LEU A 48 -19.46 9.02 -3.83
CA LEU A 48 -18.12 9.60 -3.80
C LEU A 48 -17.78 10.26 -5.14
N ALA A 49 -17.94 9.55 -6.26
CA ALA A 49 -17.64 10.06 -7.60
C ALA A 49 -18.54 11.24 -7.97
N GLY A 50 -19.84 11.16 -7.72
CA GLY A 50 -20.80 12.23 -8.02
C GLY A 50 -20.49 13.51 -7.24
N ILE A 51 -20.33 13.42 -5.92
CA ILE A 51 -20.12 14.60 -5.06
C ILE A 51 -18.74 15.24 -5.29
N PHE A 52 -17.67 14.45 -5.46
CA PHE A 52 -16.36 14.99 -5.86
C PHE A 52 -16.39 15.54 -7.28
N GLY A 53 -17.12 14.90 -8.18
CA GLY A 53 -17.27 15.25 -9.59
C GLY A 53 -17.95 16.59 -9.81
N ILE A 54 -18.81 17.03 -8.88
CA ILE A 54 -19.44 18.37 -8.88
C ILE A 54 -18.73 19.37 -7.96
N GLY A 55 -17.57 19.03 -7.40
CA GLY A 55 -16.75 19.94 -6.58
C GLY A 55 -17.27 20.16 -5.15
N GLN A 56 -18.10 19.27 -4.61
CA GLN A 56 -18.71 19.38 -3.29
C GLN A 56 -18.06 18.45 -2.23
N HIS A 57 -16.77 18.17 -2.40
CA HIS A 57 -16.01 17.38 -1.42
C HIS A 57 -15.87 18.09 -0.05
N PRO A 58 -15.61 17.36 1.04
CA PRO A 58 -15.57 17.92 2.39
C PRO A 58 -14.44 18.95 2.53
N LYS A 59 -14.69 20.06 3.24
CA LYS A 59 -13.70 21.10 3.52
C LYS A 59 -13.56 21.30 5.03
N GLY A 60 -12.32 21.25 5.54
CA GLY A 60 -12.05 21.27 6.98
C GLY A 60 -12.80 20.13 7.67
N ASP A 61 -13.43 20.40 8.81
CA ASP A 61 -14.15 19.36 9.58
C ASP A 61 -15.55 19.04 9.05
N LYS A 62 -16.11 19.86 8.15
CA LYS A 62 -17.48 19.66 7.64
C LYS A 62 -17.54 18.58 6.58
N ASP A 63 -18.43 17.60 6.80
CA ASP A 63 -18.75 16.52 5.86
C ASP A 63 -20.28 16.40 5.66
N PRO A 64 -20.91 17.33 4.92
CA PRO A 64 -22.37 17.42 4.80
C PRO A 64 -22.99 16.21 4.08
N PHE A 65 -22.22 15.52 3.24
CA PHE A 65 -22.66 14.36 2.45
C PHE A 65 -22.16 13.02 3.02
N ALA A 66 -21.59 13.03 4.23
CA ALA A 66 -21.09 11.84 4.90
C ALA A 66 -20.04 11.03 4.10
N LEU A 67 -19.24 11.71 3.28
CA LEU A 67 -18.25 11.08 2.39
C LEU A 67 -17.16 10.34 3.15
N ARG A 68 -16.76 10.82 4.35
CA ARG A 68 -15.79 10.10 5.18
C ARG A 68 -16.34 8.75 5.63
N ARG A 69 -17.64 8.71 5.96
CA ARG A 69 -18.32 7.45 6.33
C ARG A 69 -18.49 6.55 5.12
N ALA A 70 -18.85 7.09 3.96
CA ALA A 70 -18.96 6.32 2.72
C ALA A 70 -17.62 5.68 2.35
N ALA A 71 -16.54 6.46 2.31
CA ALA A 71 -15.19 5.99 2.03
C ALA A 71 -14.74 4.91 3.03
N LEU A 72 -14.89 5.16 4.33
CA LEU A 72 -14.56 4.17 5.35
C LEU A 72 -15.39 2.89 5.20
N GLY A 73 -16.66 3.00 4.84
CA GLY A 73 -17.54 1.85 4.63
C GLY A 73 -17.06 0.96 3.47
N VAL A 74 -16.68 1.55 2.34
CA VAL A 74 -16.10 0.81 1.21
C VAL A 74 -14.80 0.10 1.63
N LEU A 75 -13.89 0.84 2.28
CA LEU A 75 -12.62 0.27 2.74
C LEU A 75 -12.82 -0.90 3.70
N ARG A 76 -13.74 -0.76 4.67
CA ARG A 76 -14.06 -1.84 5.62
C ARG A 76 -14.61 -3.07 4.93
N ILE A 77 -15.57 -2.92 4.01
CA ILE A 77 -16.13 -4.06 3.25
C ILE A 77 -15.01 -4.80 2.52
N ILE A 78 -14.15 -4.08 1.79
CA ILE A 78 -13.08 -4.70 1.01
C ILE A 78 -12.04 -5.39 1.90
N VAL A 79 -11.61 -4.73 2.98
CA VAL A 79 -10.55 -5.26 3.86
C VAL A 79 -11.03 -6.42 4.73
N GLU A 80 -12.19 -6.28 5.38
CA GLU A 80 -12.68 -7.28 6.34
C GLU A 80 -13.22 -8.53 5.63
N GLN A 81 -13.64 -8.41 4.38
CA GLN A 81 -14.07 -9.54 3.53
C GLN A 81 -12.98 -10.01 2.55
N ASP A 82 -11.77 -9.44 2.61
CA ASP A 82 -10.62 -9.74 1.73
C ASP A 82 -10.97 -9.76 0.23
N LEU A 83 -11.71 -8.75 -0.23
CA LEU A 83 -12.14 -8.65 -1.62
C LEU A 83 -10.97 -8.19 -2.52
N PRO A 84 -10.76 -8.81 -3.69
CA PRO A 84 -9.70 -8.43 -4.64
C PRO A 84 -10.14 -7.24 -5.49
N LEU A 85 -10.42 -6.10 -4.84
CA LEU A 85 -10.92 -4.89 -5.48
C LEU A 85 -9.92 -3.74 -5.38
N ASP A 86 -9.82 -2.97 -6.45
CA ASP A 86 -9.01 -1.77 -6.54
C ASP A 86 -9.91 -0.52 -6.50
N ILE A 87 -9.64 0.40 -5.57
CA ILE A 87 -10.47 1.61 -5.42
C ILE A 87 -10.30 2.59 -6.58
N GLU A 88 -9.17 2.58 -7.29
CA GLU A 88 -8.97 3.39 -8.49
C GLU A 88 -9.87 2.88 -9.62
N GLU A 89 -9.90 1.57 -9.86
CA GLU A 89 -10.79 0.95 -10.86
C GLU A 89 -12.26 1.19 -10.54
N LEU A 90 -12.66 1.00 -9.27
CA LEU A 90 -14.03 1.28 -8.82
C LEU A 90 -14.41 2.75 -9.02
N THR A 91 -13.49 3.67 -8.77
CA THR A 91 -13.72 5.11 -8.95
C THR A 91 -13.81 5.47 -10.43
N GLN A 92 -12.95 4.90 -11.28
CA GLN A 92 -13.00 5.09 -12.72
C GLN A 92 -14.34 4.64 -13.29
N GLU A 93 -14.83 3.47 -12.88
CA GLU A 93 -16.13 2.98 -13.35
C GLU A 93 -17.29 3.85 -12.87
N ALA A 94 -17.30 4.24 -11.58
CA ALA A 94 -18.32 5.16 -11.06
C ALA A 94 -18.32 6.49 -11.83
N ALA A 95 -17.16 7.10 -12.05
CA ALA A 95 -17.04 8.34 -12.82
C ALA A 95 -17.50 8.20 -14.27
N ARG A 96 -17.20 7.05 -14.92
CA ARG A 96 -17.61 6.75 -16.30
C ARG A 96 -19.13 6.74 -16.44
N LEU A 97 -19.87 6.21 -15.46
CA LEU A 97 -21.33 6.13 -15.48
C LEU A 97 -22.02 7.51 -15.45
N TYR A 98 -21.35 8.53 -14.93
CA TYR A 98 -21.85 9.92 -14.95
C TYR A 98 -21.67 10.62 -16.31
N GLY A 99 -20.83 10.11 -17.20
CA GLY A 99 -20.58 10.69 -18.52
C GLY A 99 -20.03 12.13 -18.43
N ASP A 100 -20.69 13.07 -19.11
CA ASP A 100 -20.31 14.48 -19.20
C ASP A 100 -20.85 15.35 -18.04
N LYS A 101 -21.53 14.75 -17.06
CA LYS A 101 -22.14 15.47 -15.93
C LYS A 101 -21.12 15.95 -14.89
N LEU A 102 -19.92 15.37 -14.85
CA LEU A 102 -18.89 15.72 -13.88
C LEU A 102 -18.07 16.91 -14.39
N THR A 103 -17.95 17.96 -13.58
CA THR A 103 -17.18 19.17 -13.91
C THR A 103 -15.72 19.07 -13.45
N ASN A 104 -15.45 18.25 -12.42
CA ASN A 104 -14.11 17.99 -11.93
C ASN A 104 -13.41 16.91 -12.78
N LYS A 105 -12.38 17.32 -13.52
CA LYS A 105 -11.55 16.43 -14.36
C LYS A 105 -10.64 15.51 -13.56
N ASN A 106 -10.39 15.82 -12.29
CA ASN A 106 -9.51 15.06 -11.40
C ASN A 106 -10.29 14.19 -10.41
N VAL A 107 -11.58 13.91 -10.69
CA VAL A 107 -12.46 13.17 -9.78
C VAL A 107 -11.85 11.84 -9.30
N VAL A 108 -11.20 11.10 -10.21
CA VAL A 108 -10.58 9.81 -9.88
C VAL A 108 -9.47 9.99 -8.86
N SER A 109 -8.49 10.86 -9.15
CA SER A 109 -7.38 11.10 -8.23
C SER A 109 -7.85 11.66 -6.90
N ASP A 110 -8.80 12.59 -6.91
CA ASP A 110 -9.27 13.24 -5.68
C ASP A 110 -9.99 12.25 -4.74
N VAL A 111 -10.82 11.36 -5.30
CA VAL A 111 -11.51 10.31 -4.53
C VAL A 111 -10.51 9.28 -4.01
N VAL A 112 -9.56 8.82 -4.83
CA VAL A 112 -8.53 7.85 -4.42
C VAL A 112 -7.69 8.43 -3.27
N GLU A 113 -7.20 9.67 -3.38
CA GLU A 113 -6.45 10.34 -2.31
C GLU A 113 -7.28 10.48 -1.02
N PHE A 114 -8.54 10.85 -1.17
CA PHE A 114 -9.46 10.99 -0.05
C PHE A 114 -9.64 9.65 0.70
N MET A 115 -9.82 8.55 -0.05
CA MET A 115 -9.95 7.20 0.50
C MET A 115 -8.64 6.71 1.14
N LEU A 116 -7.49 6.87 0.47
CA LEU A 116 -6.18 6.53 1.05
C LEU A 116 -5.94 7.28 2.37
N GLY A 117 -6.34 8.55 2.43
CA GLY A 117 -6.28 9.36 3.64
C GLY A 117 -7.17 8.86 4.79
N ARG A 118 -8.14 7.96 4.55
CA ARG A 118 -8.98 7.37 5.61
C ARG A 118 -8.30 6.21 6.33
N PHE A 119 -7.38 5.50 5.67
CA PHE A 119 -6.64 4.41 6.32
C PHE A 119 -5.92 4.88 7.58
N ARG A 120 -5.36 6.09 7.57
CA ARG A 120 -4.62 6.62 8.72
C ARG A 120 -5.46 6.65 9.99
N ALA A 121 -6.61 7.34 9.95
CA ALA A 121 -7.48 7.46 11.12
C ALA A 121 -7.99 6.08 11.56
N TRP A 122 -8.43 5.27 10.60
CA TRP A 122 -9.00 3.96 10.89
C TRP A 122 -7.99 2.98 11.52
N TYR A 123 -6.79 2.86 10.95
CA TYR A 123 -5.78 1.95 11.49
C TYR A 123 -5.18 2.46 12.80
N GLN A 124 -5.14 3.79 13.03
CA GLN A 124 -4.78 4.34 14.34
C GLN A 124 -5.80 3.94 15.42
N GLU A 125 -7.09 4.01 15.11
CA GLU A 125 -8.16 3.55 16.02
C GLU A 125 -8.06 2.04 16.32
N LEU A 126 -7.58 1.24 15.36
CA LEU A 126 -7.27 -0.18 15.56
C LEU A 126 -5.98 -0.44 16.36
N GLY A 127 -5.23 0.60 16.74
CA GLY A 127 -4.02 0.49 17.55
C GLY A 127 -2.71 0.32 16.76
N TYR A 128 -2.74 0.46 15.43
CA TYR A 128 -1.51 0.43 14.63
C TYR A 128 -0.72 1.73 14.80
N SER A 129 0.61 1.60 14.90
CA SER A 129 1.51 2.74 14.99
C SER A 129 1.48 3.62 13.73
N ILE A 130 1.60 4.93 13.94
CA ILE A 130 1.61 5.93 12.87
C ILE A 130 2.69 5.64 11.83
N ASP A 131 3.89 5.27 12.27
CA ASP A 131 5.03 5.05 11.36
C ASP A 131 4.79 3.86 10.43
N THR A 132 4.24 2.76 10.93
CA THR A 132 3.81 1.62 10.11
C THR A 132 2.81 2.05 9.03
N ILE A 133 1.80 2.81 9.42
CA ILE A 133 0.76 3.28 8.50
C ILE A 133 1.38 4.18 7.42
N GLN A 134 2.25 5.11 7.80
CA GLN A 134 2.93 6.01 6.86
C GLN A 134 3.87 5.25 5.92
N ALA A 135 4.62 4.28 6.43
CA ALA A 135 5.51 3.44 5.61
C ALA A 135 4.75 2.71 4.50
N VAL A 136 3.56 2.19 4.80
CA VAL A 136 2.71 1.53 3.79
C VAL A 136 2.05 2.56 2.86
N LEU A 137 1.51 3.66 3.40
CA LEU A 137 0.87 4.71 2.59
C LEU A 137 1.84 5.40 1.62
N ALA A 138 3.14 5.46 1.94
CA ALA A 138 4.17 5.96 1.02
C ALA A 138 4.24 5.17 -0.29
N ARG A 139 3.77 3.91 -0.30
CA ARG A 139 3.64 3.07 -1.50
C ARG A 139 2.31 3.25 -2.25
N ARG A 140 1.37 4.02 -1.67
CA ARG A 140 0.06 4.33 -2.22
C ARG A 140 -0.72 3.10 -2.77
N PRO A 141 -0.83 1.99 -2.03
CA PRO A 141 -1.56 0.82 -2.52
C PRO A 141 -3.06 1.14 -2.64
N THR A 142 -3.59 1.02 -3.86
CA THR A 142 -4.99 1.28 -4.22
C THR A 142 -5.91 0.10 -3.92
N GLN A 143 -5.36 -1.10 -3.69
CA GLN A 143 -6.10 -2.27 -3.24
C GLN A 143 -6.15 -2.31 -1.70
N PRO A 144 -7.32 -2.14 -1.07
CA PRO A 144 -7.42 -2.09 0.39
C PRO A 144 -7.01 -3.39 1.08
N ALA A 145 -7.36 -4.54 0.51
CA ALA A 145 -6.93 -5.84 1.03
C ALA A 145 -5.39 -5.98 1.03
N ASP A 146 -4.73 -5.47 0.00
CA ASP A 146 -3.27 -5.42 -0.09
C ASP A 146 -2.65 -4.46 0.93
N PHE A 147 -3.23 -3.28 1.13
CA PHE A 147 -2.84 -2.35 2.20
C PHE A 147 -2.88 -3.03 3.57
N ASN A 148 -3.95 -3.78 3.87
CA ASN A 148 -4.09 -4.51 5.12
C ASN A 148 -2.99 -5.56 5.32
N ALA A 149 -2.68 -6.34 4.27
CA ALA A 149 -1.62 -7.35 4.31
C ALA A 149 -0.25 -6.71 4.58
N ARG A 150 0.07 -5.59 3.94
CA ARG A 150 1.30 -4.83 4.17
C ARG A 150 1.39 -4.29 5.59
N VAL A 151 0.33 -3.67 6.11
CA VAL A 151 0.32 -3.13 7.49
C VAL A 151 0.57 -4.23 8.51
N LYS A 152 -0.09 -5.39 8.39
CA LYS A 152 0.14 -6.54 9.27
C LYS A 152 1.59 -7.03 9.19
N ALA A 153 2.14 -7.15 7.98
CA ALA A 153 3.52 -7.58 7.77
C ALA A 153 4.54 -6.61 8.37
N VAL A 154 4.37 -5.31 8.15
CA VAL A 154 5.27 -4.29 8.71
C VAL A 154 5.15 -4.23 10.24
N THR A 155 3.94 -4.37 10.80
CA THR A 155 3.77 -4.47 12.26
C THR A 155 4.51 -5.67 12.83
N TYR A 156 4.41 -6.84 12.20
CA TYR A 156 5.15 -8.02 12.63
C TYR A 156 6.67 -7.82 12.50
N PHE A 157 7.13 -7.27 11.36
CA PHE A 157 8.55 -6.97 11.14
C PHE A 157 9.12 -6.12 12.26
N ARG A 158 8.40 -5.10 12.76
CA ARG A 158 8.86 -4.26 13.88
C ARG A 158 9.10 -5.03 15.20
N THR A 159 8.58 -6.23 15.34
CA THR A 159 8.83 -7.08 16.52
C THR A 159 10.12 -7.90 16.42
N LEU A 160 10.73 -7.97 15.24
CA LEU A 160 11.99 -8.68 15.02
C LEU A 160 13.16 -7.87 15.60
N GLU A 161 14.17 -8.56 16.14
CA GLU A 161 15.35 -7.93 16.72
C GLU A 161 16.13 -7.11 15.67
N GLU A 162 16.11 -7.57 14.42
CA GLU A 162 16.82 -6.99 13.31
C GLU A 162 16.16 -5.72 12.75
N ALA A 163 14.89 -5.47 13.09
CA ALA A 163 14.05 -4.48 12.42
C ALA A 163 14.59 -3.06 12.53
N ALA A 164 14.99 -2.65 13.73
CA ALA A 164 15.51 -1.30 13.99
C ALA A 164 16.80 -1.05 13.21
N ALA A 165 17.72 -2.02 13.21
CA ALA A 165 18.98 -1.92 12.48
C ALA A 165 18.74 -1.82 10.96
N LEU A 166 17.81 -2.62 10.43
CA LEU A 166 17.47 -2.60 9.00
C LEU A 166 16.70 -1.35 8.57
N ALA A 167 15.86 -0.79 9.45
CA ALA A 167 15.20 0.48 9.18
C ALA A 167 16.21 1.63 9.05
N GLU A 168 17.16 1.71 9.97
CA GLU A 168 18.24 2.72 9.89
C GLU A 168 19.17 2.49 8.69
N ALA A 169 19.48 1.22 8.35
CA ALA A 169 20.22 0.92 7.14
C ALA A 169 19.46 1.36 5.87
N ASN A 170 18.16 1.10 5.77
CA ASN A 170 17.32 1.54 4.65
C ASN A 170 17.20 3.07 4.58
N LYS A 171 17.15 3.75 5.71
CA LYS A 171 17.19 5.22 5.79
C LYS A 171 18.51 5.78 5.30
N ARG A 172 19.63 5.16 5.67
CA ARG A 172 20.95 5.50 5.11
C ARG A 172 20.97 5.30 3.59
N VAL A 173 20.47 4.17 3.10
CA VAL A 173 20.34 3.89 1.65
C VAL A 173 19.51 4.96 0.95
N SER A 174 18.32 5.25 1.46
CA SER A 174 17.40 6.26 0.91
C SER A 174 18.08 7.63 0.81
N ASN A 175 18.79 8.06 1.85
CA ASN A 175 19.52 9.33 1.88
C ASN A 175 20.71 9.37 0.91
N ILE A 176 21.43 8.25 0.74
CA ILE A 176 22.53 8.16 -0.23
C ILE A 176 21.97 8.27 -1.65
N LEU A 177 20.94 7.50 -1.99
CA LEU A 177 20.31 7.51 -3.30
C LEU A 177 19.70 8.88 -3.63
N ALA A 178 19.07 9.55 -2.66
CA ALA A 178 18.52 10.90 -2.85
C ALA A 178 19.61 11.94 -3.18
N LYS A 179 20.82 11.80 -2.61
CA LYS A 179 21.97 12.66 -2.91
C LYS A 179 22.66 12.32 -4.24
N SER A 180 22.30 11.21 -4.87
CA SER A 180 22.86 10.73 -6.14
C SER A 180 21.79 10.57 -7.21
N ALA A 181 20.71 11.36 -7.13
CA ALA A 181 19.57 11.28 -8.03
C ALA A 181 19.91 11.67 -9.49
N ASP A 182 21.01 12.38 -9.70
CA ASP A 182 21.58 12.76 -11.01
C ASP A 182 22.43 11.65 -11.64
N VAL A 183 22.82 10.64 -10.87
CA VAL A 183 23.64 9.52 -11.33
C VAL A 183 22.75 8.49 -12.04
N LYS A 184 23.06 8.20 -13.31
CA LYS A 184 22.42 7.10 -14.04
C LYS A 184 22.93 5.76 -13.51
N LEU A 185 22.03 4.98 -12.91
CA LEU A 185 22.33 3.63 -12.42
C LEU A 185 22.43 2.63 -13.59
N ASN A 186 23.07 1.50 -13.32
CA ASN A 186 23.05 0.36 -14.23
C ASN A 186 21.70 -0.36 -14.11
N ASP A 187 21.33 -1.12 -15.16
CA ASP A 187 20.12 -1.95 -15.12
C ASP A 187 20.23 -3.09 -14.10
N LYS A 188 21.45 -3.55 -13.82
CA LYS A 188 21.78 -4.62 -12.87
C LYS A 188 23.16 -4.39 -12.27
N VAL A 189 23.40 -4.98 -11.09
CA VAL A 189 24.75 -5.10 -10.52
C VAL A 189 25.68 -5.86 -11.46
N LEU A 190 26.83 -5.26 -11.77
CA LEU A 190 27.87 -5.83 -12.62
C LEU A 190 28.89 -6.60 -11.77
N ALA A 191 28.90 -7.92 -11.91
CA ALA A 191 29.82 -8.79 -11.16
C ALA A 191 31.30 -8.51 -11.43
N SER A 192 31.65 -8.07 -12.65
CA SER A 192 33.01 -7.73 -13.05
C SER A 192 33.61 -6.52 -12.33
N VAL A 193 32.76 -5.69 -11.72
CA VAL A 193 33.14 -4.43 -11.07
C VAL A 193 33.26 -4.59 -9.54
N LEU A 194 32.74 -5.70 -8.99
CA LEU A 194 32.80 -5.98 -7.55
C LEU A 194 34.26 -6.21 -7.12
N LYS A 195 34.71 -5.50 -6.08
CA LYS A 195 36.09 -5.56 -5.58
C LYS A 195 36.17 -6.10 -4.17
N ALA A 196 35.32 -5.62 -3.26
CA ALA A 196 35.38 -6.02 -1.86
C ALA A 196 34.59 -7.32 -1.62
N PRO A 197 35.07 -8.24 -0.76
CA PRO A 197 34.33 -9.45 -0.40
C PRO A 197 32.91 -9.15 0.09
N GLU A 198 32.71 -8.05 0.81
CA GLU A 198 31.41 -7.63 1.34
C GLU A 198 30.43 -7.19 0.24
N GLU A 199 30.92 -6.62 -0.87
CA GLU A 199 30.09 -6.30 -2.04
C GLU A 199 29.64 -7.56 -2.75
N VAL A 200 30.56 -8.52 -2.91
CA VAL A 200 30.25 -9.82 -3.52
C VAL A 200 29.23 -10.56 -2.68
N GLN A 201 29.39 -10.55 -1.36
CA GLN A 201 28.45 -11.15 -0.43
C GLN A 201 27.06 -10.51 -0.52
N LEU A 202 26.97 -9.17 -0.49
CA LEU A 202 25.69 -8.47 -0.60
C LEU A 202 25.02 -8.72 -1.95
N ALA A 203 25.75 -8.59 -3.05
CA ALA A 203 25.22 -8.85 -4.40
C ALA A 203 24.68 -10.29 -4.55
N ALA A 204 25.41 -11.29 -4.05
CA ALA A 204 24.97 -12.68 -4.10
C ALA A 204 23.70 -12.92 -3.27
N ASN A 205 23.62 -12.37 -2.06
CA ASN A 205 22.42 -12.49 -1.21
C ASN A 205 21.21 -11.78 -1.84
N LEU A 206 21.40 -10.61 -2.43
CA LEU A 206 20.34 -9.89 -3.14
C LEU A 206 19.80 -10.70 -4.32
N SER A 207 20.66 -11.29 -5.13
CA SER A 207 20.23 -12.13 -6.25
C SER A 207 19.39 -13.33 -5.77
N VAL A 208 19.85 -14.04 -4.73
CA VAL A 208 19.12 -15.19 -4.17
C VAL A 208 17.77 -14.78 -3.58
N LEU A 209 17.73 -13.66 -2.85
CA LEU A 209 16.50 -13.16 -2.25
C LEU A 209 15.52 -12.65 -3.30
N GLN A 210 15.97 -12.00 -4.37
CA GLN A 210 15.08 -11.57 -5.46
C GLN A 210 14.28 -12.76 -6.01
N ASP A 211 14.93 -13.89 -6.28
CA ASP A 211 14.28 -15.10 -6.79
C ASP A 211 13.37 -15.75 -5.73
N LYS A 212 13.84 -15.83 -4.48
CA LYS A 212 13.08 -16.43 -3.37
C LYS A 212 11.82 -15.63 -3.02
N LEU A 213 11.90 -14.31 -3.07
CA LEU A 213 10.83 -13.41 -2.64
C LEU A 213 9.77 -13.14 -3.72
N ALA A 214 10.12 -13.33 -5.00
CA ALA A 214 9.19 -13.13 -6.12
C ALA A 214 7.82 -13.85 -5.94
N PRO A 215 7.76 -15.16 -5.62
CA PRO A 215 6.49 -15.85 -5.38
C PRO A 215 5.77 -15.33 -4.12
N LEU A 216 6.50 -14.97 -3.06
CA LEU A 216 5.91 -14.44 -1.83
C LEU A 216 5.21 -13.11 -2.08
N PHE A 217 5.81 -12.22 -2.88
CA PHE A 217 5.17 -10.96 -3.26
C PHE A 217 3.92 -11.18 -4.13
N ALA A 218 3.97 -12.12 -5.08
CA ALA A 218 2.82 -12.44 -5.92
C ALA A 218 1.63 -12.99 -5.11
N GLU A 219 1.91 -13.74 -4.05
CA GLU A 219 0.90 -14.30 -3.14
C GLU A 219 0.53 -13.38 -1.97
N ARG A 220 1.00 -12.12 -1.94
CA ARG A 220 0.80 -11.16 -0.83
C ARG A 220 1.33 -11.66 0.53
N LYS A 221 2.27 -12.60 0.54
CA LYS A 221 2.97 -13.15 1.72
C LYS A 221 4.08 -12.22 2.22
N TYR A 222 3.71 -10.97 2.49
CA TYR A 222 4.66 -9.91 2.84
C TYR A 222 5.38 -10.15 4.17
N GLN A 223 4.73 -10.81 5.13
CA GLN A 223 5.34 -11.10 6.42
C GLN A 223 6.53 -12.07 6.26
N GLU A 224 6.34 -13.17 5.52
CA GLU A 224 7.40 -14.11 5.19
C GLU A 224 8.52 -13.41 4.42
N ALA A 225 8.17 -12.56 3.45
CA ALA A 225 9.15 -11.79 2.71
C ALA A 225 10.00 -10.85 3.59
N LEU A 226 9.38 -10.16 4.55
CA LEU A 226 10.11 -9.29 5.48
C LEU A 226 10.99 -10.06 6.46
N VAL A 227 10.60 -11.28 6.87
CA VAL A 227 11.45 -12.17 7.68
C VAL A 227 12.70 -12.59 6.92
N GLU A 228 12.54 -12.96 5.65
CA GLU A 228 13.67 -13.30 4.78
C GLU A 228 14.58 -12.10 4.52
N LEU A 229 14.01 -10.91 4.32
CA LEU A 229 14.79 -9.67 4.23
C LEU A 229 15.47 -9.31 5.57
N ALA A 230 14.92 -9.73 6.70
CA ALA A 230 15.52 -9.49 8.02
C ALA A 230 16.90 -10.15 8.17
N SER A 231 17.14 -11.27 7.47
CA SER A 231 18.42 -11.97 7.49
C SER A 231 19.56 -11.17 6.84
N LEU A 232 19.25 -10.08 6.11
CA LEU A 232 20.25 -9.22 5.49
C LEU A 232 20.97 -8.30 6.47
N ARG A 233 20.51 -8.20 7.73
CA ARG A 233 21.07 -7.28 8.75
C ARG A 233 22.60 -7.28 8.76
N ASP A 234 23.20 -8.44 8.97
CA ASP A 234 24.65 -8.53 9.15
C ASP A 234 25.40 -8.29 7.84
N VAL A 235 24.86 -8.72 6.72
CA VAL A 235 25.46 -8.51 5.39
C VAL A 235 25.47 -7.02 5.03
N VAL A 236 24.37 -6.32 5.31
CA VAL A 236 24.23 -4.88 5.05
C VAL A 236 25.12 -4.06 5.99
N ASN A 237 25.20 -4.43 7.27
CA ASN A 237 26.10 -3.77 8.22
C ASN A 237 27.56 -3.92 7.79
N ASN A 238 28.00 -5.15 7.50
CA ASN A 238 29.37 -5.41 7.05
C ASN A 238 29.73 -4.65 5.77
N PHE A 239 28.80 -4.57 4.81
CA PHE A 239 28.97 -3.75 3.62
C PHE A 239 29.22 -2.28 4.02
N PHE A 240 28.36 -1.71 4.86
CA PHE A 240 28.47 -0.31 5.23
C PHE A 240 29.65 0.05 6.12
N ASP A 241 30.19 -0.90 6.87
CA ASP A 241 31.36 -0.75 7.73
C ASP A 241 32.67 -0.79 6.94
N LYS A 242 32.73 -1.58 5.86
CA LYS A 242 33.96 -1.84 5.12
C LYS A 242 33.99 -1.26 3.70
N VAL A 243 32.83 -0.89 3.15
CA VAL A 243 32.70 -0.41 1.77
C VAL A 243 32.26 1.06 1.76
N MET A 244 33.09 1.91 1.16
CA MET A 244 32.76 3.32 0.97
C MET A 244 31.94 3.52 -0.31
N VAL A 245 30.64 3.75 -0.20
CA VAL A 245 29.73 3.85 -1.37
C VAL A 245 30.16 4.92 -2.38
N MET A 246 30.59 6.09 -1.90
CA MET A 246 31.05 7.20 -2.75
C MET A 246 32.52 7.00 -3.16
N ASP A 247 32.76 6.03 -4.04
CA ASP A 247 34.10 5.78 -4.59
C ASP A 247 34.54 6.91 -5.56
N LYS A 248 35.85 7.04 -5.74
CA LYS A 248 36.45 7.95 -6.73
C LYS A 248 36.32 7.39 -8.15
N ASP A 249 36.34 6.06 -8.27
CA ASP A 249 36.07 5.36 -9.52
C ASP A 249 34.56 5.38 -9.80
N GLU A 250 34.19 5.98 -10.93
CA GLU A 250 32.79 6.16 -11.31
C GLU A 250 32.08 4.83 -11.53
N GLU A 251 32.74 3.85 -12.15
CA GLU A 251 32.13 2.56 -12.47
C GLU A 251 31.80 1.79 -11.18
N ILE A 252 32.72 1.82 -10.22
CA ILE A 252 32.52 1.21 -8.89
C ILE A 252 31.40 1.91 -8.13
N ARG A 253 31.43 3.25 -8.11
CA ARG A 253 30.41 4.06 -7.43
C ARG A 253 29.01 3.78 -7.97
N VAL A 254 28.84 3.77 -9.29
CA VAL A 254 27.56 3.46 -9.94
C VAL A 254 27.12 2.03 -9.62
N ASN A 255 28.03 1.06 -9.63
CA ASN A 255 27.70 -0.32 -9.30
C ASN A 255 27.24 -0.49 -7.84
N ARG A 256 27.91 0.17 -6.89
CA ARG A 256 27.51 0.19 -5.47
C ARG A 256 26.15 0.86 -5.29
N LEU A 257 25.89 2.00 -5.94
CA LEU A 257 24.59 2.67 -5.91
C LEU A 257 23.48 1.79 -6.50
N THR A 258 23.76 1.06 -7.58
CA THR A 258 22.83 0.10 -8.20
C THR A 258 22.46 -1.00 -7.19
N MET A 259 23.44 -1.55 -6.47
CA MET A 259 23.19 -2.56 -5.43
C MET A 259 22.32 -2.04 -4.28
N LEU A 260 22.56 -0.80 -3.84
CA LEU A 260 21.73 -0.16 -2.81
C LEU A 260 20.31 0.13 -3.30
N HIS A 261 20.17 0.48 -4.58
CA HIS A 261 18.86 0.64 -5.21
C HIS A 261 18.11 -0.69 -5.23
N GLU A 262 18.73 -1.78 -5.69
CA GLU A 262 18.13 -3.12 -5.69
C GLU A 262 17.69 -3.56 -4.27
N LEU A 263 18.55 -3.32 -3.26
CA LEU A 263 18.21 -3.57 -1.85
C LEU A 263 16.96 -2.78 -1.42
N ARG A 264 16.91 -1.47 -1.74
CA ARG A 264 15.78 -0.61 -1.38
C ARG A 264 14.49 -1.05 -2.07
N GLU A 265 14.55 -1.42 -3.34
CA GLU A 265 13.38 -1.87 -4.10
C GLU A 265 12.74 -3.12 -3.50
N LEU A 266 13.52 -4.05 -2.93
CA LEU A 266 12.98 -5.22 -2.23
C LEU A 266 12.10 -4.84 -1.04
N PHE A 267 12.52 -3.86 -0.23
CA PHE A 267 11.69 -3.36 0.87
C PHE A 267 10.49 -2.56 0.37
N LEU A 268 10.67 -1.71 -0.66
CA LEU A 268 9.60 -0.91 -1.26
C LEU A 268 8.49 -1.75 -1.90
N LYS A 269 8.76 -3.02 -2.25
CA LYS A 269 7.70 -3.98 -2.62
C LYS A 269 6.72 -4.25 -1.49
N VAL A 270 7.04 -3.92 -0.23
CA VAL A 270 6.15 -4.02 0.93
C VAL A 270 5.79 -2.65 1.49
N ALA A 271 6.78 -1.84 1.86
CA ALA A 271 6.60 -0.52 2.48
C ALA A 271 7.88 0.32 2.38
N ASP A 272 7.77 1.63 2.56
CA ASP A 272 8.96 2.46 2.77
C ASP A 272 9.47 2.29 4.21
N ILE A 273 10.32 1.29 4.41
CA ILE A 273 10.88 0.98 5.74
C ILE A 273 11.80 2.10 6.25
N SER A 274 12.27 3.00 5.38
CA SER A 274 13.13 4.12 5.79
C SER A 274 12.43 5.18 6.66
N VAL A 275 11.09 5.16 6.70
CA VAL A 275 10.29 6.08 7.53
C VAL A 275 9.85 5.47 8.86
N LEU A 276 10.23 4.22 9.16
CA LEU A 276 9.99 3.63 10.48
C LEU A 276 10.93 4.27 11.51
N GLN A 277 10.35 4.79 12.61
CA GLN A 277 11.06 5.32 13.76
C GLN A 277 11.03 4.34 14.94
#